data_AF-A0A7C3M395-F1
#
_entry.id   AF-A0A7C3M395-F1
#
_cell.length_a   1.000
_cell.length_b   1.000
_cell.length_c   1.000
_cell.angle_alpha   90.00
_cell.angle_beta   90.00
_cell.angle_gamma   90.00
#
_symmetry.space_group_name_H-M   'P 1'
#
loop_
_entity.id
_entity.type
_entity.pdbx_description
1 polymer ?
#
loop_
_entity_poly.entity_id
_entity_poly.type
_entity_poly.pdbx_seq_one_letter_code
_entity_poly.pdbx_strand_id
1 'polypeptide(L)'
;MFGSYLNAGLVILIAVALAEYFKWRIKSRGFQWLALSGIFLIFAGTFSSAPILQDYIGVGIWTGLQAVFALVGWVFALVGTIIIAYETLMEK
;
A
#
# COMPACT_ATOMS: atom_id res chain seq x y z
N MET A 1 3.38 -2.19 -16.68
CA MET A 1 4.04 -3.31 -15.97
C MET A 1 4.18 -3.01 -14.47
N PHE A 2 3.13 -2.50 -13.81
CA PHE A 2 3.04 -2.62 -12.36
C PHE A 2 2.65 -4.06 -12.09
N GLY A 3 3.60 -4.87 -11.59
CA GLY A 3 3.32 -6.21 -11.09
C GLY A 3 2.15 -6.12 -10.09
N SER A 4 1.31 -7.17 -10.06
CA SER A 4 0.03 -7.22 -9.34
C SER A 4 0.02 -6.37 -8.06
N TYR A 5 -1.09 -5.66 -7.76
CA TYR A 5 -1.21 -4.82 -6.55
C TYR A 5 -0.81 -5.58 -5.27
N LEU A 6 -1.00 -6.90 -5.27
CA LEU A 6 -0.48 -7.83 -4.28
C LEU A 6 1.05 -7.72 -4.10
N ASN A 7 1.83 -7.83 -5.18
CA ASN A 7 3.29 -7.71 -5.14
C ASN A 7 3.71 -6.32 -4.67
N ALA A 8 3.05 -5.26 -5.13
CA ALA A 8 3.34 -3.89 -4.70
C ALA A 8 3.13 -3.72 -3.19
N GLY A 9 1.99 -4.21 -2.67
CA GLY A 9 1.70 -4.15 -1.24
C GLY A 9 2.67 -4.97 -0.41
N LEU A 10 3.04 -6.17 -0.85
CA LEU A 10 4.04 -7.01 -0.18
C LEU A 10 5.41 -6.33 -0.11
N VAL A 11 5.90 -5.76 -1.22
CA VAL A 11 7.18 -5.06 -1.24
C VAL A 11 7.19 -3.89 -0.26
N ILE A 12 6.11 -3.12 -0.19
CA ILE A 12 5.99 -2.00 0.76
C ILE A 12 5.99 -2.50 2.20
N LEU A 13 5.25 -3.56 2.52
CA LEU A 13 5.25 -4.14 3.87
C LEU A 13 6.61 -4.71 4.25
N ILE A 14 7.31 -5.37 3.32
CA ILE A 14 8.68 -5.86 3.56
C ILE A 14 9.62 -4.68 3.81
N ALA A 15 9.52 -3.60 3.04
CA ALA A 15 10.33 -2.40 3.25
C ALA A 15 10.09 -1.79 4.65
N VAL A 16 8.84 -1.75 5.10
CA VAL A 16 8.47 -1.30 6.44
C VAL A 16 9.03 -2.24 7.52
N ALA A 17 8.92 -3.55 7.34
CA ALA A 17 9.43 -4.55 8.29
C ALA A 17 10.96 -4.49 8.39
N LEU A 18 11.66 -4.30 7.27
CA LEU A 18 13.11 -4.10 7.24
C LEU A 18 13.49 -2.79 7.93
N ALA A 19 12.79 -1.69 7.68
CA ALA A 19 13.03 -0.42 8.37
C ALA A 19 12.84 -0.52 9.89
N GLU A 20 11.91 -1.37 10.35
CA GLU A 20 11.74 -1.68 11.77
C GLU A 20 12.88 -2.54 12.31
N TYR A 21 13.27 -3.58 11.57
CA TYR A 21 14.39 -4.46 11.92
C TYR A 21 15.72 -3.70 12.09
N PHE A 22 16.00 -2.76 11.18
CA PHE A 22 17.17 -1.88 11.25
C PHE A 22 17.02 -0.71 12.23
N LYS A 23 15.90 -0.62 12.97
CA LYS A 23 15.59 0.46 13.92
C LYS A 23 15.55 1.86 13.29
N TRP A 24 15.35 1.97 11.98
CA TRP A 24 15.18 3.26 11.27
C TRP A 24 13.82 3.91 11.55
N ARG A 25 12.87 3.14 12.10
CA ARG A 25 11.50 3.57 12.40
C ARG A 25 11.37 4.54 13.60
N ILE A 26 12.40 4.69 14.43
CA ILE A 26 12.29 5.32 15.77
C ILE A 26 11.83 6.78 15.73
N LYS A 27 11.92 7.48 14.58
CA LYS A 27 11.54 8.89 14.47
C LYS A 27 10.40 9.22 13.50
N SER A 28 9.99 8.29 12.63
CA SER A 28 9.20 8.64 11.45
C SER A 28 7.76 8.15 11.49
N ARG A 29 6.80 9.08 11.44
CA ARG A 29 5.37 8.74 11.25
C ARG A 29 5.08 8.21 9.85
N GLY A 30 5.96 8.45 8.88
CA GLY A 30 5.77 8.04 7.48
C GLY A 30 5.73 6.53 7.28
N PHE A 31 6.43 5.75 8.11
CA PHE A 31 6.36 4.28 8.02
C PHE A 31 5.02 3.68 8.47
N GLN A 32 4.19 4.40 9.24
CA GLN A 32 2.83 3.96 9.55
C GLN A 32 1.92 4.11 8.32
N TRP A 33 2.06 5.21 7.59
CA TRP A 33 1.36 5.44 6.31
C TRP A 33 1.78 4.44 5.24
N LEU A 34 3.07 4.09 5.16
CA LEU A 34 3.53 3.01 4.27
C LEU A 34 2.94 1.65 4.67
N ALA A 35 2.83 1.34 5.96
CA ALA A 35 2.20 0.10 6.40
C ALA A 35 0.73 0.03 5.97
N LEU A 36 -0.03 1.11 6.17
CA LEU A 36 -1.43 1.22 5.73
C LEU A 36 -1.54 1.07 4.21
N SER A 37 -0.66 1.73 3.45
CA SER A 37 -0.59 1.59 2.00
C SER A 37 -0.44 0.13 1.55
N GLY A 38 0.51 -0.58 2.14
CA GLY A 38 0.78 -1.98 1.80
C GLY A 38 -0.45 -2.87 2.02
N ILE A 39 -1.19 -2.67 3.10
CA ILE A 39 -2.44 -3.39 3.37
C ILE A 39 -3.48 -3.11 2.30
N PHE A 40 -3.75 -1.84 1.98
CA PHE A 40 -4.75 -1.45 0.98
C PHE A 40 -4.43 -1.99 -0.42
N LEU A 41 -3.14 -2.00 -0.81
CA LEU A 41 -2.69 -2.56 -2.08
C LEU A 41 -2.82 -4.09 -2.15
N ILE A 42 -2.57 -4.80 -1.04
CA ILE A 42 -2.85 -6.24 -0.95
C ILE A 42 -4.35 -6.50 -1.15
N PHE A 43 -5.21 -5.73 -0.48
CA PHE A 43 -6.67 -5.83 -0.67
C PHE A 43 -7.08 -5.56 -2.12
N ALA A 44 -6.51 -4.57 -2.80
CA ALA A 44 -6.76 -4.35 -4.23
C ALA A 44 -6.30 -5.53 -5.09
N GLY A 45 -5.27 -6.26 -4.66
CA GLY A 45 -4.78 -7.47 -5.32
C GLY A 45 -5.76 -8.64 -5.24
N THR A 46 -6.48 -8.82 -4.13
CA THR A 46 -7.37 -9.97 -3.93
C THR A 46 -8.57 -10.00 -4.87
N PHE A 47 -9.01 -8.84 -5.39
CA PHE A 47 -10.08 -8.75 -6.39
C PHE A 47 -9.77 -9.52 -7.68
N SER A 48 -8.49 -9.74 -8.00
CA SER A 48 -8.09 -10.57 -9.14
C SER A 48 -8.17 -12.08 -8.89
N SER A 49 -8.21 -12.50 -7.62
CA SER A 49 -8.19 -13.90 -7.22
C SER A 49 -9.57 -14.52 -6.96
N ALA A 50 -10.63 -13.71 -6.90
CA ALA A 50 -11.98 -14.17 -6.55
C ALA A 50 -13.05 -13.81 -7.62
N PRO A 51 -12.92 -14.32 -8.86
CA PRO A 51 -13.86 -14.02 -9.94
C PRO A 51 -15.30 -14.47 -9.65
N ILE A 52 -15.48 -15.50 -8.81
CA ILE A 52 -16.82 -15.95 -8.39
C ILE A 52 -17.60 -14.84 -7.65
N LEU A 53 -16.91 -14.00 -6.86
CA LEU A 53 -17.54 -12.88 -6.15
C LEU A 53 -17.85 -11.71 -7.10
N GLN A 54 -17.08 -11.56 -8.19
CA GLN A 54 -17.33 -10.56 -9.22
C GLN A 54 -18.68 -10.79 -9.90
N ASP A 55 -19.04 -12.05 -10.18
CA ASP A 55 -20.31 -12.38 -10.82
C ASP A 55 -21.51 -12.14 -9.90
N TYR A 56 -21.34 -12.27 -8.57
CA TYR A 56 -22.41 -12.07 -7.59
C TYR A 56 -22.72 -10.58 -7.34
N ILE A 57 -21.68 -9.73 -7.26
CA ILE A 57 -21.81 -8.32 -6.89
C ILE A 57 -21.88 -7.43 -8.15
N GLY A 58 -21.51 -7.97 -9.31
CA GLY A 58 -21.50 -7.29 -10.60
C GLY A 58 -20.14 -6.65 -10.91
N VAL A 59 -19.73 -6.78 -12.18
CA VAL A 59 -18.40 -6.38 -12.68
C VAL A 59 -18.08 -4.93 -12.35
N GLY A 60 -19.02 -4.00 -12.57
CA GLY A 60 -18.78 -2.57 -12.34
C GLY A 60 -18.47 -2.23 -10.88
N ILE A 61 -19.23 -2.79 -9.94
CA ILE A 61 -19.01 -2.58 -8.50
C ILE A 61 -17.71 -3.24 -8.05
N TRP A 62 -17.44 -4.46 -8.54
CA TRP A 62 -16.21 -5.19 -8.26
C TRP A 62 -14.96 -4.42 -8.69
N THR A 63 -14.92 -3.95 -9.94
CA THR A 63 -13.81 -3.15 -10.45
C THR A 63 -13.72 -1.78 -9.77
N GLY A 64 -14.85 -1.18 -9.41
CA GLY A 64 -14.89 0.09 -8.70
C GLY A 64 -14.26 -0.01 -7.31
N LEU A 65 -14.64 -1.03 -6.53
CA LEU A 65 -14.05 -1.29 -5.21
C LEU A 65 -12.55 -1.54 -5.31
N GLN A 66 -12.13 -2.39 -6.25
CA GLN A 66 -10.70 -2.64 -6.50
C GLN A 66 -9.94 -1.33 -6.75
N ALA A 67 -10.48 -0.46 -7.60
CA ALA A 67 -9.87 0.82 -7.94
C ALA A 67 -9.79 1.76 -6.72
N VAL A 68 -10.81 1.79 -5.86
CA VAL A 68 -10.79 2.59 -4.63
C VAL A 68 -9.70 2.11 -3.67
N PHE A 69 -9.60 0.79 -3.43
CA PHE A 69 -8.54 0.23 -2.58
C PHE A 69 -7.14 0.52 -3.15
N ALA A 70 -6.97 0.37 -4.47
CA ALA A 70 -5.71 0.66 -5.14
C ALA A 70 -5.35 2.15 -4.99
N LEU A 71 -6.29 3.06 -5.27
CA LEU A 71 -6.07 4.50 -5.21
C LEU A 71 -5.73 4.96 -3.79
N VAL A 72 -6.51 4.54 -2.78
CA VAL A 72 -6.23 4.86 -1.38
C VAL A 72 -4.86 4.31 -0.95
N GLY A 73 -4.55 3.08 -1.36
CA GLY A 73 -3.23 2.48 -1.12
C GLY A 73 -2.09 3.32 -1.69
N TRP A 74 -2.20 3.76 -2.94
CA TRP A 74 -1.19 4.62 -3.58
C TRP A 74 -1.09 6.01 -2.94
N VAL A 75 -2.21 6.61 -2.53
CA VAL A 75 -2.22 7.90 -1.81
C VAL A 75 -1.46 7.78 -0.49
N PHE A 76 -1.68 6.72 0.28
CA PHE A 76 -0.95 6.49 1.52
C PHE A 76 0.54 6.19 1.28
N ALA A 77 0.89 5.50 0.20
CA ALA A 77 2.29 5.30 -0.19
C ALA A 77 2.98 6.64 -0.44
N LEU A 78 2.32 7.53 -1.18
CA LEU A 78 2.83 8.85 -1.52
C LEU A 78 2.99 9.72 -0.27
N VAL A 79 1.95 9.79 0.59
CA VAL A 79 2.02 10.54 1.86
C VAL A 79 3.12 10.00 2.76
N GLY A 80 3.22 8.68 2.94
CA GLY A 80 4.27 8.07 3.75
C GLY A 80 5.67 8.34 3.23
N THR A 81 5.85 8.28 1.91
CA THR A 81 7.13 8.57 1.25
C THR A 81 7.53 10.04 1.42
N ILE A 82 6.60 10.98 1.26
CA ILE A 82 6.87 12.41 1.45
C ILE A 82 7.30 12.70 2.89
N ILE A 83 6.63 12.11 3.89
CA ILE A 83 6.98 12.32 5.30
C ILE A 83 8.39 11.80 5.59
N ILE A 84 8.73 10.60 5.13
CA ILE A 84 10.08 10.03 5.29
C ILE A 84 11.12 10.91 4.59
N ALA A 85 10.84 11.35 3.35
CA ALA A 85 11.76 12.24 2.61
C ALA A 85 11.96 13.58 3.33
N TYR A 86 10.89 14.16 3.88
CA TYR A 86 10.95 15.40 4.65
C TYR A 86 11.81 15.23 5.91
N GLU A 87 11.56 14.20 6.71
CA GLU A 87 12.29 13.95 7.96
C GLU A 87 13.78 13.66 7.67
N THR A 88 14.09 12.91 6.60
CA THR A 88 15.48 12.60 6.22
C THR A 88 16.26 13.80 5.65
N LEU A 89 15.59 14.77 5.03
CA LEU A 89 16.23 15.96 4.45
C LEU A 89 16.33 17.13 5.43
N MET A 90 15.34 17.31 6.32
CA MET A 90 15.29 18.44 7.26
C MET A 90 15.91 18.17 8.64
N GLU A 91 16.04 16.92 9.09
CA GLU A 91 16.80 16.61 10.33
C GLU A 91 18.33 16.60 10.12
N LYS A 92 18.85 17.18 9.02
CA LYS A 92 20.28 17.45 8.84
C LYS A 92 20.65 18.81 9.44
#